data_AF-A0A0S8KYN1-F1
#
_entry.id   AF-A0A0S8KYN1-F1
#
_cell.length_a   1.000
_cell.length_b   1.000
_cell.length_c   1.000
_cell.angle_alpha   90.00
_cell.angle_beta   90.00
_cell.angle_gamma   90.00
#
_symmetry.space_group_name_H-M   'P 1'
#
loop_
_entity.id
_entity.type
_entity.pdbx_description
1 polymer ?
#
loop_
_entity_poly.entity_id
_entity_poly.type
_entity_poly.pdbx_seq_one_letter_code
_entity_poly.pdbx_strand_id
1 'polypeptide(L)'
;MIATSRQVHIRYGATGLILGIVLSSVGFTDFGEVHKMFTFTDLRLLFVFAGAVALAAAAFALLARQHRIERKRIHPGTIPGSILFGMGWAVTGACPAIALVQFGQGYLPAAITILGVVGGVALYQAVHRAFF
;
A
#
# COMPACT_ATOMS: atom_id res chain seq x y z
N MET A 1 28.06 -3.14 6.00
CA MET A 1 28.20 -4.34 5.14
C MET A 1 27.32 -4.16 3.92
N ILE A 2 27.95 -3.90 2.77
CA ILE A 2 27.31 -3.45 1.53
C ILE A 2 26.87 -4.69 0.76
N ALA A 3 25.59 -5.07 0.89
CA ALA A 3 25.03 -6.11 0.05
C ALA A 3 25.04 -5.61 -1.41
N THR A 4 25.64 -6.39 -2.31
CA THR A 4 25.76 -6.10 -3.74
C THR A 4 24.40 -5.69 -4.32
N SER A 5 24.34 -4.60 -5.09
CA SER A 5 23.12 -4.05 -5.73
C SER A 5 22.20 -5.13 -6.34
N ARG A 6 22.79 -6.17 -6.95
CA ARG A 6 22.05 -7.33 -7.49
C ARG A 6 21.34 -8.20 -6.44
N GLN A 7 21.96 -8.49 -5.29
CA GLN A 7 21.31 -9.24 -4.22
C GLN A 7 20.17 -8.45 -3.60
N VAL A 8 20.31 -7.13 -3.51
CA VAL A 8 19.26 -6.24 -3.00
C VAL A 8 18.03 -6.26 -3.91
N HIS A 9 18.22 -6.15 -5.23
CA HIS A 9 17.10 -6.26 -6.19
C HIS A 9 16.40 -7.62 -6.15
N ILE A 10 17.15 -8.72 -6.04
CA ILE A 10 16.57 -10.07 -5.92
C ILE A 10 15.76 -10.20 -4.62
N ARG A 11 16.27 -9.68 -3.50
CA ARG A 11 15.55 -9.68 -2.22
C ARG A 11 14.25 -8.89 -2.31
N TYR A 12 14.26 -7.71 -2.94
CA TYR A 12 13.04 -6.93 -3.14
C TYR A 12 12.03 -7.63 -4.05
N GLY A 13 12.49 -8.24 -5.15
CA GLY A 13 11.64 -9.06 -6.03
C GLY A 13 11.00 -10.23 -5.28
N ALA A 14 11.77 -10.94 -4.46
CA ALA A 14 11.26 -12.04 -3.65
C ALA A 14 10.21 -11.56 -2.63
N THR A 15 10.45 -10.45 -1.91
CA THR A 15 9.47 -9.89 -0.98
C THR A 15 8.20 -9.40 -1.69
N GLY A 16 8.32 -8.85 -2.90
CA GLY A 16 7.18 -8.44 -3.71
C GLY A 16 6.35 -9.63 -4.19
N LEU A 17 7.01 -10.73 -4.57
CA LEU A 17 6.34 -11.98 -4.95
C LEU A 17 5.58 -12.59 -3.76
N ILE A 18 6.22 -12.65 -2.59
CA ILE A 18 5.59 -13.14 -1.35
C ILE A 18 4.37 -12.29 -1.00
N LEU A 19 4.51 -10.96 -1.06
CA LEU A 19 3.41 -10.04 -0.80
C LEU A 19 2.24 -10.28 -1.78
N GLY A 20 2.53 -10.44 -3.07
CA GLY A 20 1.52 -10.72 -4.09
C GLY A 20 0.79 -12.05 -3.85
N ILE A 21 1.53 -13.12 -3.55
CA ILE A 21 0.96 -14.43 -3.23
C ILE A 21 0.03 -14.33 -2.02
N VAL A 22 0.50 -13.71 -0.93
CA VAL A 22 -0.29 -13.56 0.30
C VAL A 22 -1.56 -12.74 0.05
N LEU A 23 -1.47 -11.62 -0.68
CA LEU A 23 -2.62 -10.78 -1.00
C LEU A 23 -3.67 -11.52 -1.85
N SER A 24 -3.21 -12.26 -2.87
CA SER A 24 -4.10 -13.09 -3.69
C SER A 24 -4.74 -14.23 -2.88
N SER A 25 -3.99 -14.89 -1.99
CA SER A 25 -4.52 -15.98 -1.17
C SER A 25 -5.52 -15.53 -0.10
N VAL A 26 -5.40 -14.29 0.39
CA VAL A 26 -6.35 -13.72 1.36
C VAL A 26 -7.64 -13.23 0.68
N GLY A 27 -7.63 -13.03 -0.65
CA GLY A 27 -8.79 -12.54 -1.40
C GLY A 27 -8.92 -11.02 -1.43
N PHE A 28 -7.87 -10.28 -1.03
CA PHE A 28 -7.84 -8.81 -1.11
C PHE A 28 -7.86 -8.27 -2.54
N THR A 29 -7.67 -9.15 -3.54
CA THR A 29 -7.73 -8.82 -4.96
C THR A 29 -9.16 -8.66 -5.49
N ASP A 30 -10.18 -9.12 -4.76
CA ASP A 30 -11.57 -8.99 -5.17
C ASP A 30 -12.20 -7.71 -4.58
N PHE A 31 -12.77 -6.87 -5.45
CA PHE A 31 -13.41 -5.62 -5.04
C PHE A 31 -14.64 -5.85 -4.15
N GLY A 32 -15.39 -6.94 -4.38
CA GLY A 32 -16.56 -7.29 -3.61
C GLY A 32 -16.23 -7.64 -2.17
N GLU A 33 -15.13 -8.35 -1.93
CA GLU A 33 -14.64 -8.66 -0.57
C GLU A 33 -14.20 -7.39 0.19
N VAL A 34 -13.50 -6.48 -0.49
CA VAL A 34 -13.10 -5.19 0.11
C VAL A 34 -14.33 -4.32 0.38
N HIS A 35 -15.34 -4.33 -0.49
CA HIS A 35 -16.58 -3.60 -0.27
C HIS A 35 -17.37 -4.15 0.93
N LYS A 36 -17.47 -5.48 1.07
CA LYS A 36 -18.11 -6.12 2.25
C LYS A 36 -17.41 -5.78 3.56
N MET A 37 -16.09 -5.61 3.51
CA MET A 37 -15.30 -5.15 4.65
C MET A 37 -15.70 -3.73 5.08
N PHE A 38 -15.85 -2.81 4.13
CA PHE A 38 -16.27 -1.43 4.42
C PHE A 38 -17.74 -1.31 4.83
N THR A 39 -18.60 -2.18 4.32
CA THR A 39 -20.03 -2.24 4.67
C THR A 39 -20.30 -3.08 5.94
N PHE A 40 -19.25 -3.59 6.60
CA PHE A 40 -19.31 -4.44 7.80
C PHE A 40 -20.18 -5.70 7.66
N THR A 41 -20.39 -6.18 6.42
CA THR A 41 -21.14 -7.41 6.16
C THR A 41 -20.28 -8.64 6.43
N ASP A 42 -18.97 -8.55 6.14
CA ASP A 42 -18.00 -9.60 6.45
C ASP A 42 -16.82 -9.02 7.25
N LEU A 43 -16.69 -9.45 8.51
CA LEU A 43 -15.64 -8.98 9.41
C LEU A 43 -14.33 -9.80 9.27
N ARG A 44 -14.33 -10.90 8.52
CA ARG A 44 -13.15 -11.76 8.39
C ARG A 44 -11.97 -10.98 7.82
N LEU A 45 -12.20 -10.26 6.71
CA LEU A 45 -11.15 -9.48 6.05
C LEU A 45 -10.68 -8.31 6.91
N LEU A 46 -11.60 -7.71 7.68
CA LEU A 46 -11.30 -6.64 8.63
C LEU A 46 -10.38 -7.12 9.76
N PHE A 47 -10.65 -8.28 10.36
CA PHE A 47 -9.80 -8.86 11.40
C PHE A 47 -8.42 -9.28 10.87
N VAL A 48 -8.35 -9.82 9.65
CA VAL A 48 -7.07 -10.14 9.01
C VAL A 48 -6.25 -8.87 8.78
N PHE A 49 -6.87 -7.80 8.28
CA PHE A 49 -6.22 -6.51 8.09
C PHE A 49 -5.75 -5.90 9.41
N ALA A 50 -6.64 -5.82 10.40
CA ALA A 50 -6.32 -5.27 11.72
C ALA A 50 -5.20 -6.07 12.42
N GLY A 51 -5.24 -7.40 12.32
CA GLY A 51 -4.19 -8.29 12.83
C GLY A 51 -2.85 -8.07 12.13
N ALA A 52 -2.84 -7.96 10.80
CA ALA A 52 -1.64 -7.67 10.04
C ALA A 52 -1.03 -6.30 10.42
N VAL A 53 -1.87 -5.27 10.58
CA VAL A 53 -1.44 -3.93 11.02
C VAL A 53 -0.87 -3.97 12.44
N ALA A 54 -1.52 -4.68 13.37
CA ALA A 54 -1.04 -4.83 14.74
C ALA A 54 0.30 -5.57 14.81
N LEU A 55 0.45 -6.65 14.04
CA LEU A 55 1.71 -7.39 13.92
C LEU A 55 2.83 -6.53 13.32
N ALA A 56 2.53 -5.77 12.27
CA ALA A 56 3.49 -4.83 11.67
C ALA A 56 3.90 -3.75 12.69
N ALA A 57 2.94 -3.16 13.40
CA ALA A 57 3.22 -2.17 14.44
C ALA A 57 4.09 -2.73 15.56
N ALA A 58 3.81 -3.95 16.03
CA ALA A 58 4.62 -4.64 17.03
C ALA A 58 6.04 -4.92 16.52
N ALA A 59 6.19 -5.40 15.28
CA ALA A 59 7.48 -5.65 14.65
C ALA A 59 8.31 -4.36 14.51
N PHE A 60 7.69 -3.26 14.07
CA PHE A 60 8.36 -1.95 14.00
C PHE A 60 8.71 -1.42 15.39
N ALA A 61 7.87 -1.62 16.40
CA ALA A 61 8.15 -1.21 17.77
C ALA A 61 9.34 -1.98 18.38
N LEU A 62 9.44 -3.28 18.11
CA LEU A 62 10.60 -4.10 18.49
C LEU A 62 11.87 -3.64 17.77
N LEU A 63 11.78 -3.40 16.46
CA LEU A 63 12.91 -2.96 15.66
C LEU A 63 13.39 -1.56 16.06
N ALA A 64 12.46 -0.67 16.45
CA ALA A 64 12.77 0.66 16.97
C ALA A 64 13.58 0.64 18.29
N ARG A 65 13.61 -0.50 19.01
CA ARG A 65 14.47 -0.66 20.20
C ARG A 65 15.93 -0.93 19.83
N GLN A 66 16.18 -1.57 18.69
CA GLN A 66 17.54 -1.94 18.25
C GLN A 66 18.12 -0.98 17.21
N HIS A 67 17.28 -0.32 16.42
CA HIS A 67 17.71 0.58 15.35
C HIS A 67 17.05 1.96 15.49
N ARG A 68 17.84 3.01 15.26
CA ARG A 68 17.33 4.39 15.23
C ARG A 68 16.52 4.59 13.96
N ILE A 69 15.20 4.42 14.05
CA ILE A 69 14.28 4.69 12.95
C ILE A 69 14.16 6.21 12.80
N GLU A 70 14.60 6.75 11.66
CA GLU A 70 14.41 8.15 11.28
C GLU A 70 12.89 8.42 11.24
N ARG A 71 12.40 9.26 12.17
CA ARG A 71 10.99 9.65 12.15
C ARG A 71 10.77 10.59 10.96
N LYS A 72 9.86 10.22 10.07
CA LYS A 72 9.38 11.11 9.01
C LYS A 72 8.83 12.38 9.67
N ARG A 73 9.32 13.56 9.26
CA ARG A 73 8.77 14.83 9.74
C ARG A 73 7.31 14.93 9.26
N ILE A 74 6.41 15.18 10.19
CA ILE A 74 5.01 15.42 9.88
C ILE A 74 4.92 16.84 9.33
N HIS A 75 4.69 16.97 8.03
CA HIS A 75 4.45 18.25 7.38
C HIS A 75 2.96 18.60 7.46
N PRO A 76 2.58 19.88 7.46
CA PRO A 76 1.17 20.30 7.45
C PRO A 76 0.39 19.73 6.25
N GLY A 77 1.06 19.46 5.13
CA GLY A 77 0.46 18.77 3.97
C GLY A 77 0.13 17.29 4.17
N THR A 78 0.56 16.67 5.29
CA THR A 78 0.31 15.25 5.57
C THR A 78 -1.18 14.98 5.81
N ILE A 79 -1.86 15.88 6.53
CA ILE A 79 -3.29 15.73 6.85
C ILE A 79 -4.14 15.77 5.57
N PRO A 80 -4.11 16.82 4.73
CA PRO A 80 -4.91 16.86 3.50
C PRO A 80 -4.53 15.73 2.52
N GLY A 81 -3.24 15.37 2.44
CA GLY A 81 -2.81 14.25 1.61
C GLY A 81 -3.36 12.91 2.09
N SER A 82 -3.38 12.66 3.40
CA SER A 82 -3.92 11.42 3.97
C SER A 82 -5.43 11.29 3.77
N ILE A 83 -6.17 12.39 3.88
CA ILE A 83 -7.62 12.42 3.63
C ILE A 83 -7.91 12.14 2.16
N LEU A 84 -7.20 12.81 1.24
CA LEU A 84 -7.36 12.58 -0.20
C LEU A 84 -7.04 11.14 -0.60
N PHE A 85 -5.95 10.59 -0.05
CA PHE A 85 -5.56 9.20 -0.29
C PHE A 85 -6.60 8.21 0.28
N GLY A 86 -7.11 8.45 1.49
CA GLY A 86 -8.15 7.62 2.09
C GLY A 86 -9.47 7.65 1.31
N MET A 87 -9.90 8.82 0.86
CA MET A 87 -11.08 8.95 -0.01
C MET A 87 -10.88 8.21 -1.33
N GLY A 88 -9.71 8.34 -1.95
CA GLY A 88 -9.36 7.59 -3.16
C GLY A 88 -9.48 6.08 -2.96
N TRP A 89 -8.93 5.55 -1.85
CA TRP A 89 -9.03 4.13 -1.53
C TRP A 89 -10.47 3.67 -1.27
N ALA A 90 -11.30 4.49 -0.61
CA ALA A 90 -12.70 4.18 -0.37
C ALA A 90 -13.52 4.12 -1.67
N VAL A 91 -13.22 5.00 -2.64
CA VAL A 91 -13.90 5.03 -3.94
C VAL A 91 -13.46 3.89 -4.85
N THR A 92 -12.15 3.62 -4.93
CA THR A 92 -11.60 2.62 -5.85
C THR A 92 -11.59 1.20 -5.28
N GLY A 93 -11.76 1.05 -3.96
CA GLY A 93 -11.65 -0.24 -3.26
C GLY A 93 -10.29 -0.91 -3.42
N ALA A 94 -9.28 -0.19 -3.92
CA ALA A 94 -7.97 -0.72 -4.25
C ALA A 94 -6.88 0.24 -3.79
N CYS A 95 -5.91 -0.27 -3.06
CA CYS A 95 -4.71 0.47 -2.68
C CYS A 95 -3.60 0.21 -3.73
N PRO A 96 -2.50 0.99 -3.77
CA PRO A 96 -1.47 0.85 -4.80
C PRO A 96 -0.85 -0.55 -4.86
N ALA A 97 -0.74 -1.24 -3.71
CA ALA A 97 -0.26 -2.62 -3.68
C ALA A 97 -1.27 -3.59 -4.30
N ILE A 98 -2.57 -3.49 -3.95
CA ILE A 98 -3.61 -4.35 -4.49
C ILE A 98 -3.79 -4.11 -5.99
N ALA A 99 -3.69 -2.87 -6.46
CA ALA A 99 -3.78 -2.55 -7.88
C ALA A 99 -2.66 -3.22 -8.70
N LEU A 100 -1.43 -3.25 -8.18
CA LEU A 100 -0.31 -3.96 -8.81
C LEU A 100 -0.53 -5.48 -8.87
N VAL A 101 -1.07 -6.08 -7.81
CA VAL A 101 -1.38 -7.52 -7.78
C VAL A 101 -2.53 -7.85 -8.72
N GLN A 102 -3.61 -7.07 -8.72
CA GLN A 102 -4.75 -7.24 -9.63
C GLN A 102 -4.33 -7.10 -11.09
N PHE A 103 -3.44 -6.17 -11.41
CA PHE A 103 -2.88 -6.05 -12.76
C PHE A 103 -2.10 -7.30 -13.17
N GLY A 104 -1.32 -7.89 -12.25
CA GLY A 104 -0.64 -9.17 -12.47
C GLY A 104 -1.58 -10.38 -12.63
N GLN A 105 -2.80 -10.30 -12.08
CA GLN A 105 -3.86 -11.32 -12.25
C GLN A 105 -4.68 -11.12 -13.54
N GLY A 106 -4.40 -10.08 -14.34
CA GLY A 106 -5.13 -9.79 -15.58
C GLY A 106 -6.42 -8.98 -15.40
N TYR A 107 -6.62 -8.34 -14.26
CA TYR A 107 -7.81 -7.52 -14.00
C TYR A 107 -7.70 -6.16 -14.70
N LEU A 108 -8.39 -5.99 -15.83
CA LEU A 108 -8.37 -4.77 -16.65
C LEU A 108 -8.64 -3.46 -15.86
N PRO A 109 -9.60 -3.40 -14.92
CA PRO A 109 -9.86 -2.20 -14.14
C PRO A 109 -8.65 -1.72 -13.30
N ALA A 110 -7.74 -2.63 -12.93
CA ALA A 110 -6.56 -2.28 -12.15
C ALA A 110 -5.59 -1.37 -12.91
N ALA A 111 -5.55 -1.48 -14.25
CA ALA A 111 -4.71 -0.62 -15.09
C ALA A 111 -5.13 0.86 -14.96
N ILE A 112 -6.44 1.13 -14.90
CA ILE A 112 -6.99 2.49 -14.75
C ILE A 112 -6.59 3.07 -13.39
N THR A 113 -6.70 2.28 -12.33
CA THR A 113 -6.29 2.69 -10.98
C THR A 113 -4.79 2.98 -10.91
N ILE A 114 -3.95 2.15 -11.54
CA ILE A 114 -2.51 2.39 -11.61
C ILE A 114 -2.20 3.69 -12.36
N LEU A 115 -2.84 3.91 -13.52
CA LEU A 115 -2.68 5.16 -14.26
C LEU A 115 -3.11 6.38 -13.44
N GLY A 116 -4.21 6.28 -12.69
CA GLY A 116 -4.66 7.32 -11.77
C GLY A 116 -3.65 7.60 -10.65
N VAL A 117 -3.05 6.57 -10.07
CA VAL A 117 -2.00 6.71 -9.04
C VAL A 117 -0.75 7.37 -9.63
N VAL A 118 -0.28 6.91 -10.79
CA VAL A 118 0.91 7.46 -11.46
C VAL A 118 0.67 8.91 -11.86
N GLY A 119 -0.50 9.20 -12.46
CA GLY A 119 -0.90 10.55 -12.84
C GLY A 119 -1.04 11.48 -11.64
N GLY A 120 -1.63 11.01 -10.54
CA GLY A 120 -1.77 11.78 -9.30
C GLY A 120 -0.41 12.10 -8.66
N VAL A 121 0.52 11.14 -8.62
CA VAL A 121 1.88 11.37 -8.12
C VAL A 121 2.64 12.34 -9.02
N ALA A 122 2.57 12.18 -10.33
CA ALA A 122 3.22 13.07 -11.29
C ALA A 122 2.67 14.50 -11.19
N LEU A 123 1.35 14.65 -11.06
CA LEU A 123 0.71 15.95 -10.89
C LEU A 123 1.11 16.60 -9.57
N TYR A 124 1.11 15.85 -8.47
CA TYR A 124 1.57 16.36 -7.17
C TYR A 124 3.03 16.82 -7.25
N GLN A 125 3.92 16.04 -7.88
CA GLN A 125 5.31 16.43 -8.07
C GLN A 125 5.45 17.69 -8.94
N ALA A 126 4.68 17.79 -10.03
CA ALA A 126 4.72 18.95 -10.91
C ALA A 126 4.21 20.23 -10.20
N VAL A 127 3.09 20.14 -9.48
CA VAL A 127 2.52 21.26 -8.73
C VAL A 127 3.44 21.66 -7.58
N HIS A 128 3.99 20.69 -6.85
CA HIS A 128 4.90 20.97 -5.75
C HIS A 128 6.17 21.67 -6.25
N ARG A 129 6.76 21.20 -7.36
CA ARG A 129 7.93 21.82 -7.99
C ARG A 129 7.66 23.20 -8.61
N ALA A 130 6.41 23.48 -8.99
CA ALA A 130 6.04 24.76 -9.58
C ALA A 130 5.77 25.84 -8.52
N PHE A 131 5.32 25.46 -7.31
CA PHE A 131 4.98 26.38 -6.23
C PHE A 131 6.04 26.49 -5.13
N PHE A 132 6.99 25.55 -5.04
CA PHE A 132 8.09 25.51 -4.06
C PHE A 132 9.42 25.16 -4.74
#